data_AF-A0A084G324-F1
#
_entry.id   AF-A0A084G324-F1
#
_cell.length_a   1.000
_cell.length_b   1.000
_cell.length_c   1.000
_cell.angle_alpha   90.00
_cell.angle_beta   90.00
_cell.angle_gamma   90.00
#
_symmetry.space_group_name_H-M   'P 1'
#
loop_
_entity.id
_entity.type
_entity.pdbx_description
1 polymer ?
#
loop_
_entity_poly.entity_id
_entity_poly.type
_entity_poly.pdbx_seq_one_letter_code
_entity_poly.pdbx_strand_id
1 'polypeptide(L)'
;MSTSDQPAPPSTAQWGPISFHGMRLVWSLQDPLESAISVMPENLDPEAPREPYFQQSSTGSNWHRISQEVLIESTVASVTVESADLSNWPSGWWLCHMEHADADDDDENSGDENSSNGPCPAYSELPPREYDTLVVEASDKPYVTIHDYITTVGEDEPPNPDTKLMPFLDNTQRPQIMSTSDQPAPPSTAQWGPISFHGMRLVWSLQDPLESAISVMPENLDPEAPREPYFQQSSTGSNWHRISQEVLIESTVASVTVESADLSNWPSGWWLCHMEHADADDDDENSGDENSSNGPCPAYSELPPREYDTLVVEASDKPYVTIHDYITTVGEDEPPNPDTKLMVCPGAPHSVRTDTEEHWKREMKNHYDRLNRAETPFDNARPKGQKRKRDND
;
A
#
# COMPACT_ATOMS: atom_id res chain seq x y z
N MET A 1 4.79 -23.30 -48.78
CA MET A 1 4.96 -23.14 -47.33
C MET A 1 5.11 -21.66 -47.09
N SER A 2 4.00 -20.98 -46.79
CA SER A 2 4.02 -19.55 -46.44
C SER A 2 4.37 -19.46 -44.95
N THR A 3 5.48 -18.81 -44.65
CA THR A 3 5.81 -18.34 -43.30
C THR A 3 4.75 -17.31 -42.91
N SER A 4 3.99 -17.62 -41.87
CA SER A 4 2.99 -16.73 -41.30
C SER A 4 3.72 -15.62 -40.55
N ASP A 5 3.53 -14.36 -40.99
CA ASP A 5 3.95 -13.17 -40.26
C ASP A 5 3.09 -13.06 -38.99
N GLN A 6 3.61 -13.51 -37.86
CA GLN A 6 2.99 -13.27 -36.56
C GLN A 6 3.49 -11.92 -36.04
N PRO A 7 2.60 -10.97 -35.68
CA PRO A 7 3.03 -9.67 -35.15
C PRO A 7 3.79 -9.86 -33.84
N ALA A 8 4.88 -9.11 -33.69
CA ALA A 8 5.68 -9.11 -32.47
C ALA A 8 4.81 -8.75 -31.26
N PRO A 9 5.00 -9.39 -30.09
CA PRO A 9 4.29 -9.00 -28.87
C PRO A 9 4.58 -7.52 -28.54
N PRO A 10 3.60 -6.78 -27.99
CA PRO A 10 3.81 -5.40 -27.57
C PRO A 10 4.91 -5.37 -26.51
N SER A 11 5.92 -4.50 -26.67
CA SER A 11 6.99 -4.36 -25.69
C SER A 11 6.43 -3.87 -24.36
N THR A 12 6.82 -4.50 -23.26
CA THR A 12 6.51 -4.07 -21.90
C THR A 12 7.02 -2.64 -21.72
N ALA A 13 6.11 -1.72 -21.41
CA ALA A 13 6.42 -0.31 -21.30
C ALA A 13 7.14 -0.10 -19.96
N GLN A 14 8.46 0.12 -20.01
CA GLN A 14 9.22 0.56 -18.85
C GLN A 14 8.64 1.89 -18.35
N TRP A 15 8.44 2.03 -17.04
CA TRP A 15 7.99 3.29 -16.46
C TRP A 15 9.02 4.38 -16.79
N GLY A 16 8.59 5.36 -17.56
CA GLY A 16 9.36 6.59 -17.73
C GLY A 16 9.32 7.39 -16.43
N PRO A 17 10.36 8.18 -16.12
CA PRO A 17 10.32 9.09 -14.98
C PRO A 17 9.09 10.00 -15.08
N ILE A 18 8.47 10.31 -13.93
CA ILE A 18 7.43 11.35 -13.84
C ILE A 18 8.00 12.62 -14.46
N SER A 19 7.24 13.25 -15.36
CA SER A 19 7.72 14.46 -16.01
C SER A 19 8.02 15.53 -14.98
N PHE A 20 9.08 16.31 -15.21
CA PHE A 20 9.48 17.42 -14.34
C PHE A 20 8.35 18.45 -14.15
N HIS A 21 7.37 18.48 -15.06
CA HIS A 21 6.18 19.30 -14.95
C HIS A 21 5.24 18.87 -13.83
N GLY A 22 5.09 17.57 -13.56
CA GLY A 22 4.26 17.07 -12.45
C GLY A 22 4.75 17.55 -11.08
N MET A 23 6.08 17.65 -10.91
CA MET A 23 6.72 18.09 -9.66
C MET A 23 6.44 19.56 -9.29
N ARG A 24 5.88 20.35 -10.21
CA ARG A 24 5.56 21.77 -9.97
C ARG A 24 4.21 21.97 -9.29
N LEU A 25 3.41 20.94 -9.16
CA LEU A 25 2.06 21.04 -8.61
C LEU A 25 2.13 21.03 -7.08
N VAL A 26 1.42 21.96 -6.45
CA VAL A 26 1.23 21.97 -5.00
C VAL A 26 -0.26 22.00 -4.72
N TRP A 27 -0.72 21.04 -3.92
CA TRP A 27 -2.13 20.80 -3.64
C TRP A 27 -2.44 21.08 -2.16
N SER A 28 -3.35 22.03 -1.91
CA SER A 28 -4.05 22.24 -0.65
C SER A 28 -5.30 21.36 -0.58
N LEU A 29 -5.35 20.39 0.33
CA LEU A 29 -6.51 19.49 0.48
C LEU A 29 -7.73 20.15 1.13
N GLN A 30 -7.66 21.44 1.47
CA GLN A 30 -8.71 22.13 2.23
C GLN A 30 -9.66 22.95 1.34
N ASP A 31 -9.31 23.13 0.07
CA ASP A 31 -10.01 23.99 -0.86
C ASP A 31 -10.65 23.17 -2.00
N PRO A 32 -11.69 23.69 -2.69
CA PRO A 32 -12.18 23.09 -3.92
C PRO A 32 -11.07 22.93 -4.96
N LEU A 33 -11.13 21.90 -5.81
CA LEU A 33 -10.10 21.56 -6.81
C LEU A 33 -9.63 22.76 -7.64
N GLU A 34 -10.56 23.66 -8.00
CA GLU A 34 -10.31 24.88 -8.78
C GLU A 34 -9.40 25.90 -8.08
N SER A 35 -9.29 25.83 -6.76
CA SER A 35 -8.47 26.70 -5.91
C SER A 35 -7.39 25.95 -5.13
N ALA A 36 -7.53 24.63 -5.00
CA ALA A 36 -6.67 23.75 -4.23
C ALA A 36 -5.28 23.62 -4.84
N ILE A 37 -5.16 23.74 -6.15
CA ILE A 37 -3.92 23.45 -6.86
C ILE A 37 -3.26 24.74 -7.32
N SER A 38 -1.98 24.87 -6.99
CA SER A 38 -1.10 25.94 -7.43
C SER A 38 0.11 25.35 -8.14
N VAL A 39 0.72 26.13 -9.03
CA VAL A 39 1.84 25.72 -9.88
C VAL A 39 3.06 26.53 -9.48
N MET A 40 4.09 25.86 -8.99
CA MET A 40 5.40 26.44 -8.73
C MET A 40 6.07 26.90 -10.02
N PRO A 41 6.95 27.89 -9.97
CA PRO A 41 7.78 28.25 -11.12
C PRO A 41 8.71 27.11 -11.56
N GLU A 42 9.28 27.23 -12.76
CA GLU A 42 10.12 26.19 -13.38
C GLU A 42 11.38 25.84 -12.58
N ASN A 43 11.88 26.75 -11.75
CA ASN A 43 13.04 26.53 -10.91
C ASN A 43 12.75 25.72 -9.62
N LEU A 44 11.50 25.28 -9.42
CA LEU A 44 11.04 24.56 -8.22
C LEU A 44 11.33 25.31 -6.91
N ASP A 45 11.40 26.64 -6.95
CA ASP A 45 11.57 27.44 -5.74
C ASP A 45 10.27 27.47 -4.93
N PRO A 46 10.21 26.87 -3.73
CA PRO A 46 8.99 26.74 -2.95
C PRO A 46 8.49 28.09 -2.41
N GLU A 47 9.38 29.08 -2.30
CA GLU A 47 9.13 30.41 -1.76
C GLU A 47 8.71 31.42 -2.84
N ALA A 48 8.92 31.07 -4.11
CA ALA A 48 8.54 31.94 -5.21
C ALA A 48 7.01 32.00 -5.38
N PRO A 49 6.45 33.13 -5.89
CA PRO A 49 5.02 33.24 -6.11
C PRO A 49 4.49 32.14 -7.04
N ARG A 50 3.45 31.44 -6.58
CA ARG A 50 2.83 30.35 -7.33
C ARG A 50 1.74 30.88 -8.25
N GLU A 51 1.57 30.22 -9.39
CA GLU A 51 0.49 30.52 -10.33
C GLU A 51 -0.73 29.63 -10.02
N PRO A 52 -1.96 30.13 -10.14
CA PRO A 52 -3.14 29.30 -9.95
C PRO A 52 -3.26 28.26 -11.07
N TYR A 53 -3.54 27.00 -10.71
CA TYR A 53 -3.73 25.91 -11.68
C TYR A 53 -5.00 26.08 -12.51
N PHE A 54 -6.04 26.70 -11.95
CA PHE A 54 -7.26 27.08 -12.65
C PHE A 54 -7.53 28.56 -12.45
N GLN A 55 -7.87 29.25 -13.55
CA GLN A 55 -8.17 30.67 -13.54
C GLN A 55 -9.59 30.89 -14.06
N GLN A 56 -10.47 31.37 -13.18
CA GLN A 56 -11.78 31.86 -13.59
C GLN A 56 -11.71 33.37 -13.86
N SER A 57 -12.05 33.77 -15.07
CA SER A 57 -12.13 35.17 -15.49
C SER A 57 -13.56 35.52 -15.91
N SER A 58 -13.85 36.82 -16.00
CA SER A 58 -15.13 37.31 -16.54
C SER A 58 -15.38 36.90 -18.00
N THR A 59 -14.32 36.52 -18.72
CA THR A 59 -14.37 36.07 -20.13
C THR A 59 -14.41 34.55 -20.28
N GLY A 60 -14.32 33.79 -19.19
CA GLY A 60 -14.31 32.32 -19.20
C GLY A 60 -13.34 31.73 -18.19
N SER A 61 -13.33 30.40 -18.09
CA SER A 61 -12.35 29.65 -17.32
C SER A 61 -11.19 29.18 -18.20
N ASN A 62 -10.00 29.07 -17.62
CA ASN A 62 -8.85 28.51 -18.29
C ASN A 62 -8.00 27.69 -17.31
N TRP A 63 -7.56 26.53 -17.76
CA TRP A 63 -6.61 25.71 -17.02
C TRP A 63 -5.19 26.20 -17.30
N HIS A 64 -4.31 26.10 -16.31
CA HIS A 64 -2.91 26.41 -16.48
C HIS A 64 -2.32 25.49 -17.56
N ARG A 65 -1.36 26.01 -18.35
CA ARG A 65 -0.79 25.27 -19.49
C ARG A 65 -0.24 23.90 -19.10
N ILE A 66 0.28 23.78 -17.88
CA ILE A 66 0.80 22.54 -17.30
C ILE A 66 -0.22 21.40 -17.27
N SER A 67 -1.52 21.71 -17.22
CA SER A 67 -2.61 20.73 -17.27
C SER A 67 -2.57 19.85 -18.52
N GLN A 68 -2.03 20.37 -19.63
CA GLN A 68 -1.94 19.67 -20.91
C GLN A 68 -0.58 18.98 -21.12
N GLU A 69 0.37 19.17 -20.20
CA GLU A 69 1.68 18.52 -20.30
C GLU A 69 1.54 17.03 -19.94
N VAL A 70 2.39 16.22 -20.56
CA VAL A 70 2.43 14.77 -20.37
C VAL A 70 2.96 14.49 -18.98
N LEU A 71 2.23 13.71 -18.17
CA LEU A 71 2.68 13.31 -16.84
C LEU A 71 3.65 12.12 -16.93
N ILE A 72 3.31 11.15 -17.78
CA ILE A 72 4.08 9.94 -18.04
C ILE A 72 4.21 9.78 -19.56
N GLU A 73 5.45 9.81 -20.07
CA GLU A 73 5.74 9.71 -21.52
C GLU A 73 5.53 8.30 -22.09
N SER A 74 5.40 7.31 -21.20
CA SER A 74 5.18 5.91 -21.58
C SER A 74 3.74 5.70 -22.06
N THR A 75 3.58 4.96 -23.17
CA THR A 75 2.26 4.58 -23.67
C THR A 75 1.65 3.52 -22.77
N VAL A 76 0.85 3.95 -21.80
CA VAL A 76 0.17 3.09 -20.82
C VAL A 76 -1.35 3.25 -20.94
N ALA A 77 -2.09 2.15 -20.79
CA ALA A 77 -3.55 2.16 -20.86
C ALA A 77 -4.20 2.71 -19.57
N SER A 78 -3.49 2.58 -18.45
CA SER A 78 -3.90 3.09 -17.14
C SER A 78 -2.67 3.31 -16.26
N VAL A 79 -2.80 4.19 -15.27
CA VAL A 79 -1.79 4.47 -14.25
C VAL A 79 -2.44 4.25 -12.89
N THR A 80 -1.83 3.40 -12.09
CA THR A 80 -2.21 3.23 -10.68
C THR A 80 -1.46 4.28 -9.85
N VAL A 81 -2.20 4.98 -9.00
CA VAL A 81 -1.67 6.09 -8.20
C VAL A 81 -1.77 5.72 -6.74
N GLU A 82 -0.62 5.75 -6.07
CA GLU A 82 -0.52 5.58 -4.63
C GLU A 82 0.12 6.84 -4.03
N SER A 83 -0.53 7.37 -3.00
CA SER A 83 0.06 8.42 -2.19
C SER A 83 0.78 7.75 -1.03
N ALA A 84 2.11 7.89 -0.98
CA ALA A 84 2.93 7.36 0.11
C ALA A 84 2.48 7.89 1.48
N ASP A 85 2.04 9.15 1.54
CA ASP A 85 1.55 9.74 2.79
C ASP A 85 0.22 9.11 3.22
N LEU A 86 -0.69 8.83 2.27
CA LEU A 86 -1.97 8.18 2.57
C LEU A 86 -1.81 6.69 2.88
N SER A 87 -0.88 6.00 2.23
CA SER A 87 -0.59 4.58 2.49
C SER A 87 0.11 4.38 3.83
N ASN A 88 0.95 5.34 4.26
CA ASN A 88 1.60 5.32 5.57
C ASN A 88 0.71 5.86 6.69
N TRP A 89 -0.39 6.55 6.39
CA TRP A 89 -1.22 7.20 7.39
C TRP A 89 -1.84 6.25 8.42
N PRO A 90 -2.38 5.06 8.07
CA PRO A 90 -2.87 4.11 9.07
C PRO A 90 -1.79 3.69 10.07
N SER A 91 -0.56 3.49 9.58
CA SER A 91 0.60 3.15 10.42
C SER A 91 0.97 4.32 11.34
N GLY A 92 1.03 5.54 10.80
CA GLY A 92 1.29 6.76 11.60
C GLY A 92 0.22 7.02 12.65
N TRP A 93 -1.07 6.86 12.30
CA TRP A 93 -2.18 6.99 13.24
C TRP A 93 -2.09 5.96 14.37
N TRP A 94 -1.83 4.69 14.03
CA TRP A 94 -1.69 3.61 15.00
C TRP A 94 -0.54 3.84 15.97
N LEU A 95 0.61 4.29 15.47
CA LEU A 95 1.76 4.71 16.27
C LEU A 95 1.37 5.78 17.30
N CYS A 96 0.76 6.88 16.85
CA CYS A 96 0.44 8.01 17.72
C CYS A 96 -0.62 7.69 18.78
N HIS A 97 -1.40 6.63 18.62
CA HIS A 97 -2.48 6.26 19.55
C HIS A 97 -2.13 5.05 20.43
N MET A 98 -1.11 4.26 20.08
CA MET A 98 -0.70 3.10 20.88
C MET A 98 -0.13 3.52 22.24
N GLU A 99 0.68 4.58 22.30
CA GLU A 99 1.27 5.09 23.55
C GLU A 99 0.21 5.63 24.54
N HIS A 100 -1.00 5.84 24.06
CA HIS A 100 -2.12 6.38 24.81
C HIS A 100 -3.17 5.32 25.19
N ALA A 101 -3.01 4.08 24.72
CA ALA A 101 -3.94 2.99 25.00
C ALA A 101 -3.74 2.34 26.37
N ASP A 102 -2.54 2.48 26.96
CA ASP A 102 -2.19 1.93 28.27
C ASP A 102 -2.51 2.90 29.41
N ALA A 103 -3.73 3.45 29.39
CA ALA A 103 -4.32 4.02 30.60
C ALA A 103 -4.78 2.86 31.51
N ASP A 104 -3.84 2.13 32.09
CA ASP A 104 -4.10 1.34 33.30
C ASP A 104 -4.27 2.34 34.46
N ASP A 105 -5.50 2.81 34.50
CA ASP A 105 -6.24 3.70 35.38
C ASP A 105 -6.24 3.25 36.87
N ASP A 106 -5.08 3.03 37.49
CA ASP A 106 -5.03 2.65 38.93
C ASP A 106 -4.12 3.53 39.81
N ASP A 107 -3.49 4.58 39.30
CA ASP A 107 -2.75 5.55 40.16
C ASP A 107 -3.68 6.64 40.72
N GLU A 108 -4.59 6.25 41.62
CA GLU A 108 -5.50 7.14 42.36
C GLU A 108 -4.78 8.12 43.34
N ASN A 109 -3.46 8.33 43.31
CA ASN A 109 -2.80 9.05 44.43
C ASN A 109 -1.54 9.89 44.16
N SER A 110 -1.27 10.38 42.95
CA SER A 110 -0.26 11.43 42.78
C SER A 110 -0.92 12.82 42.88
N GLY A 111 -0.90 13.40 44.08
CA GLY A 111 -1.38 14.76 44.37
C GLY A 111 -0.52 15.88 43.76
N ASP A 112 0.06 15.68 42.58
CA ASP A 112 0.88 16.66 41.89
C ASP A 112 0.04 17.40 40.85
N GLU A 113 -0.54 18.52 41.28
CA GLU A 113 -1.36 19.45 40.48
C GLU A 113 -0.57 20.18 39.37
N ASN A 114 0.59 19.66 38.94
CA ASN A 114 1.47 20.31 37.96
C ASN A 114 1.82 19.44 36.75
N SER A 115 1.12 18.33 36.51
CA SER A 115 1.24 17.62 35.24
C SER A 115 0.51 18.41 34.15
N SER A 116 1.27 19.20 33.39
CA SER A 116 0.82 19.96 32.23
C SER A 116 0.52 19.09 31.00
N ASN A 117 0.47 17.77 31.15
CA ASN A 117 -0.01 16.86 30.12
C ASN A 117 -1.54 16.91 30.09
N GLY A 118 -2.06 17.98 29.48
CA GLY A 118 -3.48 18.10 29.21
C GLY A 118 -4.00 16.88 28.42
N PRO A 119 -5.27 16.50 28.59
CA PRO A 119 -5.86 15.36 27.90
C PRO A 119 -5.65 15.50 26.39
N CYS A 120 -5.05 14.48 25.77
CA CYS A 120 -4.83 14.42 24.35
C CYS A 120 -6.20 14.53 23.65
N PRO A 121 -6.47 15.58 22.84
CA PRO A 121 -7.80 15.82 22.27
C PRO A 121 -8.27 14.74 21.28
N ALA A 122 -7.43 13.75 20.96
CA ALA A 122 -7.60 12.79 19.87
C ALA A 122 -8.44 11.53 20.20
N TYR A 123 -8.80 11.24 21.45
CA TYR A 123 -9.53 10.01 21.82
C TYR A 123 -10.94 9.85 21.19
N SER A 124 -11.44 10.87 20.50
CA SER A 124 -12.75 10.83 19.83
C SER A 124 -12.69 10.60 18.33
N GLU A 125 -11.49 10.51 17.74
CA GLU A 125 -11.33 10.28 16.30
C GLU A 125 -11.27 8.77 16.02
N LEU A 126 -12.16 8.30 15.14
CA LEU A 126 -12.16 6.92 14.68
C LEU A 126 -10.91 6.65 13.83
N PRO A 127 -10.36 5.42 13.85
CA PRO A 127 -9.31 5.05 12.93
C PRO A 127 -9.79 5.33 11.50
N PRO A 128 -8.92 5.93 10.67
CA PRO A 128 -9.30 6.22 9.31
C PRO A 128 -9.55 4.96 8.49
N ARG A 129 -10.36 5.11 7.44
CA ARG A 129 -10.61 4.03 6.48
C ARG A 129 -9.36 3.81 5.63
N GLU A 130 -9.07 2.55 5.32
CA GLU A 130 -8.15 2.21 4.23
C GLU A 130 -8.63 2.92 2.95
N TYR A 131 -7.70 3.60 2.27
CA TYR A 131 -8.01 4.30 1.03
C TYR A 131 -7.97 3.33 -0.15
N ASP A 132 -8.91 3.50 -1.07
CA ASP A 132 -8.91 2.74 -2.31
C ASP A 132 -7.77 3.21 -3.23
N THR A 133 -7.09 2.25 -3.84
CA THR A 133 -6.10 2.51 -4.88
C THR A 133 -6.77 3.21 -6.07
N LEU A 134 -6.27 4.38 -6.46
CA LEU A 134 -6.85 5.16 -7.55
C LEU A 134 -6.26 4.72 -8.89
N VAL A 135 -7.13 4.37 -9.83
CA VAL A 135 -6.73 4.01 -11.20
C VAL A 135 -7.11 5.15 -12.13
N VAL A 136 -6.10 5.80 -12.71
CA VAL A 136 -6.26 6.82 -13.73
C VAL A 136 -6.19 6.16 -15.09
N GLU A 137 -7.33 6.01 -15.76
CA GLU A 137 -7.35 5.54 -17.15
C GLU A 137 -6.87 6.65 -18.08
N ALA A 138 -6.03 6.28 -19.06
CA ALA A 138 -5.72 7.22 -20.13
C ALA A 138 -7.02 7.57 -20.87
N SER A 139 -7.20 8.85 -21.22
CA SER A 139 -8.28 9.27 -22.11
C SER A 139 -8.12 8.61 -23.50
N ASP A 140 -8.86 9.04 -24.52
CA ASP A 140 -8.65 8.58 -25.92
C ASP A 140 -7.23 8.85 -26.49
N LYS A 141 -6.29 9.30 -25.66
CA LYS A 141 -4.90 9.63 -25.94
C LYS A 141 -3.98 8.50 -25.46
N PRO A 142 -2.82 8.30 -26.12
CA PRO A 142 -1.87 7.26 -25.73
C PRO A 142 -1.01 7.62 -24.51
N TYR A 143 -1.40 8.64 -23.73
CA TYR A 143 -0.65 9.13 -22.56
C TYR A 143 -1.62 9.77 -21.56
N VAL A 144 -1.22 9.79 -20.29
CA VAL A 144 -1.95 10.47 -19.21
C VAL A 144 -1.43 11.90 -19.07
N THR A 145 -2.32 12.88 -19.13
CA THR A 145 -1.97 14.28 -18.83
C THR A 145 -2.06 14.57 -17.35
N ILE A 146 -1.40 15.65 -16.92
CA ILE A 146 -1.52 16.15 -15.55
C ILE A 146 -2.99 16.39 -15.15
N HIS A 147 -3.81 16.90 -16.08
CA HIS A 147 -5.21 17.13 -15.80
C HIS A 147 -6.00 15.85 -15.57
N ASP A 148 -5.81 14.84 -16.44
CA ASP A 148 -6.49 13.55 -16.33
C ASP A 148 -6.25 12.93 -14.94
N TYR A 149 -4.98 12.94 -14.50
CA TYR A 149 -4.58 12.51 -13.16
C TYR A 149 -5.29 13.29 -12.05
N ILE A 150 -5.19 14.62 -12.07
CA ILE A 150 -5.74 15.48 -11.02
C ILE A 150 -7.25 15.30 -10.89
N THR A 151 -7.97 15.23 -12.02
CA THR A 151 -9.43 15.08 -11.99
C THR A 151 -9.87 13.74 -11.42
N THR A 152 -9.15 12.66 -11.71
CA THR A 152 -9.46 11.34 -11.15
C THR A 152 -9.20 11.32 -9.64
N VAL A 153 -8.09 11.91 -9.19
CA VAL A 153 -7.76 11.93 -7.75
C VAL A 153 -8.70 12.85 -6.96
N GLY A 154 -9.13 13.98 -7.55
CA GLY A 154 -10.01 14.93 -6.89
C GLY A 154 -11.47 14.51 -6.77
N GLU A 155 -11.94 13.52 -7.55
CA GLU A 155 -13.34 13.06 -7.52
C GLU A 155 -13.62 12.02 -6.43
N ASP A 156 -12.60 11.31 -5.93
CA ASP A 156 -12.75 10.21 -4.96
C ASP A 156 -12.65 10.67 -3.49
N GLU A 157 -12.61 11.98 -3.24
CA GLU A 157 -12.51 12.51 -1.88
C GLU A 157 -13.87 12.42 -1.14
N PRO A 158 -13.92 11.85 0.08
CA PRO A 158 -15.14 11.81 0.87
C PRO A 158 -15.59 13.23 1.25
N PRO A 159 -16.90 13.53 1.24
CA PRO A 159 -17.39 14.87 1.59
C PRO A 159 -16.99 15.23 3.03
N ASN A 160 -16.32 16.38 3.18
CA ASN A 160 -15.97 16.95 4.47
C ASN A 160 -17.23 17.08 5.36
N PRO A 161 -17.27 16.45 6.55
CA PRO A 161 -18.46 16.43 7.41
C PRO A 161 -18.88 17.82 7.93
N ASP A 162 -18.00 18.83 7.87
CA ASP A 162 -18.26 20.19 8.34
C ASP A 162 -18.76 21.16 7.25
N THR A 163 -18.87 20.73 5.99
CA THR A 163 -19.41 21.60 4.93
C THR A 163 -20.94 21.62 4.96
N LYS A 164 -21.49 22.63 5.65
CA LYS A 164 -22.92 22.96 5.62
C LYS A 164 -23.36 23.31 4.20
N LEU A 165 -24.07 22.39 3.55
CA LEU A 165 -24.67 22.54 2.22
C LEU A 165 -25.37 23.90 2.06
N MET A 166 -24.76 24.80 1.28
CA MET A 166 -25.43 25.97 0.73
C MET A 166 -26.19 25.54 -0.54
N PRO A 167 -27.43 26.02 -0.77
CA PRO A 167 -28.20 25.64 -1.94
C PRO A 167 -27.66 26.35 -3.19
N PHE A 168 -27.01 25.60 -4.08
CA PHE A 168 -26.64 26.11 -5.40
C PHE A 168 -27.86 26.19 -6.33
N LEU A 169 -27.98 27.33 -7.00
CA LEU A 169 -29.05 27.69 -7.93
C LEU A 169 -28.95 26.86 -9.23
N ASP A 170 -30.12 26.39 -9.65
CA ASP A 170 -30.44 25.77 -10.93
C ASP A 170 -29.96 26.64 -12.11
N ASN A 171 -29.11 26.10 -12.97
CA ASN A 171 -28.79 26.71 -14.26
C ASN A 171 -28.81 25.64 -15.35
N THR A 172 -29.95 25.57 -16.03
CA THR A 172 -30.27 24.63 -17.08
C THR A 172 -29.63 25.08 -18.41
N GLN A 173 -28.48 24.52 -18.77
CA GLN A 173 -28.04 24.41 -20.17
C GLN A 173 -26.94 23.34 -20.33
N ARG A 174 -27.36 22.08 -20.58
CA ARG A 174 -26.49 21.02 -21.09
C ARG A 174 -26.42 21.11 -22.62
N PRO A 175 -25.24 21.15 -23.26
CA PRO A 175 -25.13 20.89 -24.69
C PRO A 175 -25.41 19.41 -24.97
N GLN A 176 -26.19 19.16 -26.02
CA GLN A 176 -26.50 17.82 -26.52
C GLN A 176 -25.23 17.17 -27.09
N ILE A 177 -24.73 16.13 -26.44
CA ILE A 177 -23.70 15.24 -26.98
C ILE A 177 -24.41 14.17 -27.82
N MET A 178 -23.94 13.99 -29.06
CA MET A 178 -24.51 13.07 -30.05
C MET A 178 -24.40 11.62 -29.56
N SER A 179 -25.44 10.82 -29.82
CA SER A 179 -25.48 9.37 -29.55
C SER A 179 -24.37 8.63 -30.28
N THR A 180 -23.45 8.02 -29.54
CA THR A 180 -22.49 7.01 -29.99
C THR A 180 -23.13 5.63 -29.86
N SER A 181 -23.76 5.15 -30.93
CA SER A 181 -24.45 3.85 -30.96
C SER A 181 -23.64 2.71 -31.63
N ASP A 182 -22.36 2.90 -31.94
CA ASP A 182 -21.54 1.88 -32.64
C ASP A 182 -20.11 1.77 -32.08
N GLN A 183 -19.92 1.97 -30.77
CA GLN A 183 -18.60 1.81 -30.14
C GLN A 183 -18.40 0.33 -29.74
N PRO A 184 -17.32 -0.34 -30.19
CA PRO A 184 -16.97 -1.66 -29.65
C PRO A 184 -16.73 -1.53 -28.15
N ALA A 185 -17.20 -2.50 -27.37
CA ALA A 185 -16.99 -2.52 -25.94
C ALA A 185 -15.49 -2.32 -25.64
N PRO A 186 -15.13 -1.45 -24.68
CA PRO A 186 -13.73 -1.28 -24.29
C PRO A 186 -13.14 -2.65 -23.90
N PRO A 187 -11.83 -2.88 -24.13
CA PRO A 187 -11.19 -4.07 -23.58
C PRO A 187 -11.48 -4.07 -22.08
N SER A 188 -12.09 -5.17 -21.60
CA SER A 188 -12.33 -5.38 -20.17
C SER A 188 -11.06 -5.00 -19.42
N THR A 189 -11.15 -4.05 -18.50
CA THR A 189 -10.15 -3.89 -17.44
C THR A 189 -9.89 -5.28 -16.90
N ALA A 190 -8.67 -5.76 -17.08
CA ALA A 190 -8.30 -7.09 -16.62
C ALA A 190 -8.39 -7.03 -15.10
N GLN A 191 -9.49 -7.51 -14.54
CA GLN A 191 -9.63 -7.70 -13.12
C GLN A 191 -8.55 -8.70 -12.70
N TRP A 192 -7.63 -8.27 -11.84
CA TRP A 192 -6.48 -9.07 -11.48
C TRP A 192 -6.92 -10.25 -10.64
N GLY A 193 -6.37 -11.41 -10.95
CA GLY A 193 -6.66 -12.62 -10.21
C GLY A 193 -5.97 -12.56 -8.85
N PRO A 194 -6.52 -13.20 -7.81
CA PRO A 194 -5.79 -13.39 -6.57
C PRO A 194 -4.44 -14.11 -6.83
N ILE A 195 -3.49 -13.95 -5.91
CA ILE A 195 -2.33 -14.85 -5.88
C ILE A 195 -2.85 -16.28 -5.88
N SER A 196 -2.28 -17.11 -6.74
CA SER A 196 -2.69 -18.49 -6.83
C SER A 196 -2.44 -19.18 -5.50
N PHE A 197 -3.29 -20.13 -5.17
CA PHE A 197 -3.12 -20.95 -3.98
C PHE A 197 -1.77 -21.70 -3.98
N HIS A 198 -1.15 -21.87 -5.15
CA HIS A 198 0.17 -22.47 -5.29
C HIS A 198 1.30 -21.56 -4.77
N GLY A 199 1.23 -20.24 -5.00
CA GLY A 199 2.24 -19.29 -4.52
C GLY A 199 2.34 -19.29 -3.00
N MET A 200 1.19 -19.36 -2.32
CA MET A 200 1.10 -19.36 -0.85
C MET A 200 1.72 -20.59 -0.18
N ARG A 201 2.04 -21.65 -0.94
CA ARG A 201 2.63 -22.88 -0.41
C ARG A 201 4.14 -22.77 -0.22
N LEU A 202 4.78 -21.72 -0.71
CA LEU A 202 6.23 -21.56 -0.64
C LEU A 202 6.66 -21.06 0.73
N VAL A 203 7.67 -21.73 1.28
CA VAL A 203 8.40 -21.28 2.46
C VAL A 203 9.87 -21.20 2.13
N TRP A 204 10.47 -20.05 2.37
CA TRP A 204 11.84 -19.76 2.02
C TRP A 204 12.69 -19.50 3.26
N SER A 205 13.68 -20.34 3.52
CA SER A 205 14.76 -20.12 4.51
C SER A 205 15.91 -19.36 3.85
N LEU A 206 16.25 -18.16 4.32
CA LEU A 206 17.33 -17.35 3.73
C LEU A 206 18.74 -17.84 4.14
N GLN A 207 18.83 -18.88 4.97
CA GLN A 207 20.10 -19.43 5.48
C GLN A 207 20.82 -20.33 4.48
N ASP A 208 20.07 -20.93 3.55
CA ASP A 208 20.55 -22.01 2.70
C ASP A 208 20.69 -21.54 1.24
N PRO A 209 21.50 -22.23 0.40
CA PRO A 209 21.47 -22.03 -1.05
C PRO A 209 20.05 -22.19 -1.60
N LEU A 210 19.71 -21.47 -2.67
CA LEU A 210 18.37 -21.46 -3.28
C LEU A 210 17.79 -22.87 -3.51
N GLU A 211 18.65 -23.83 -3.87
CA GLU A 211 18.33 -25.23 -4.11
C GLU A 211 17.80 -25.98 -2.86
N SER A 212 18.11 -25.49 -1.67
CA SER A 212 17.73 -26.07 -0.37
C SER A 212 16.90 -25.12 0.50
N ALA A 213 16.95 -23.82 0.20
CA ALA A 213 16.28 -22.75 0.91
C ALA A 213 14.76 -22.85 0.85
N ILE A 214 14.23 -23.37 -0.25
CA ILE A 214 12.80 -23.31 -0.53
C ILE A 214 12.16 -24.68 -0.31
N SER A 215 11.09 -24.67 0.48
CA SER A 215 10.24 -25.82 0.74
C SER A 215 8.80 -25.50 0.39
N VAL A 216 8.03 -26.54 0.08
CA VAL A 216 6.66 -26.45 -0.40
C VAL A 216 5.74 -27.10 0.64
N MET A 217 4.84 -26.32 1.21
CA MET A 217 3.79 -26.81 2.10
C MET A 217 2.80 -27.70 1.34
N PRO A 218 2.09 -28.60 2.03
CA PRO A 218 0.98 -29.32 1.43
C PRO A 218 -0.17 -28.40 0.99
N GLU A 219 -1.10 -28.95 0.20
CA GLU A 219 -2.25 -28.22 -0.36
C GLU A 219 -3.27 -27.73 0.68
N ASN A 220 -3.16 -28.13 1.94
CA ASN A 220 -4.03 -27.59 2.99
C ASN A 220 -3.43 -26.34 3.68
N LEU A 221 -2.26 -25.86 3.23
CA LEU A 221 -1.50 -24.76 3.85
C LEU A 221 -1.24 -24.98 5.35
N ASP A 222 -1.14 -26.24 5.78
CA ASP A 222 -0.80 -26.55 7.17
C ASP A 222 0.70 -26.29 7.40
N PRO A 223 1.08 -25.28 8.20
CA PRO A 223 2.49 -24.94 8.39
C PRO A 223 3.27 -26.00 9.15
N GLU A 224 2.58 -26.85 9.92
CA GLU A 224 3.17 -27.88 10.78
C GLU A 224 3.25 -29.25 10.07
N ALA A 225 2.64 -29.37 8.89
CA ALA A 225 2.72 -30.58 8.10
C ALA A 225 4.11 -30.72 7.44
N PRO A 226 4.55 -31.96 7.14
CA PRO A 226 5.82 -32.19 6.45
C PRO A 226 5.88 -31.46 5.10
N ARG A 227 6.95 -30.68 4.90
CA ARG A 227 7.18 -29.90 3.68
C ARG A 227 7.98 -30.71 2.67
N GLU A 228 7.71 -30.49 1.40
CA GLU A 228 8.48 -31.09 0.30
C GLU A 228 9.57 -30.12 -0.18
N PRO A 229 10.77 -30.59 -0.56
CA PRO A 229 11.80 -29.70 -1.10
C PRO A 229 11.39 -29.15 -2.47
N TYR A 230 11.58 -27.85 -2.68
CA TYR A 230 11.27 -27.19 -3.96
C TYR A 230 12.20 -27.63 -5.09
N PHE A 231 13.45 -27.95 -4.77
CA PHE A 231 14.40 -28.53 -5.71
C PHE A 231 14.95 -29.84 -5.16
N GLN A 232 14.98 -30.86 -6.00
CA GLN A 232 15.47 -32.19 -5.63
C GLN A 232 16.65 -32.56 -6.52
N GLN A 233 17.83 -32.66 -5.92
CA GLN A 233 18.99 -33.23 -6.58
C GLN A 233 19.06 -34.73 -6.30
N SER A 234 19.00 -35.53 -7.37
CA SER A 234 19.12 -36.99 -7.32
C SER A 234 20.34 -37.45 -8.12
N SER A 235 20.78 -38.69 -7.90
CA SER A 235 21.85 -39.31 -8.71
C SER A 235 21.49 -39.44 -10.20
N THR A 236 20.19 -39.36 -10.54
CA THR A 236 19.68 -39.44 -11.92
C THR A 236 19.45 -38.07 -12.56
N GLY A 237 19.62 -36.98 -11.82
CA GLY A 237 19.41 -35.61 -12.30
C GLY A 237 18.80 -34.68 -11.24
N SER A 238 18.68 -33.41 -11.59
CA SER A 238 17.91 -32.43 -10.82
C SER A 238 16.47 -32.37 -11.30
N ASN A 239 15.53 -32.17 -10.37
CA ASN A 239 14.14 -31.96 -10.68
C ASN A 239 13.57 -30.83 -9.83
N TRP A 240 12.89 -29.89 -10.47
CA TRP A 240 12.13 -28.84 -9.81
C TRP A 240 10.79 -29.42 -9.36
N HIS A 241 10.30 -28.98 -8.20
CA HIS A 241 8.98 -29.33 -7.74
C HIS A 241 7.94 -28.87 -8.77
N ARG A 242 6.86 -29.64 -8.95
CA ARG A 242 5.82 -29.36 -9.97
C ARG A 242 5.27 -27.94 -9.86
N ILE A 243 5.18 -27.42 -8.64
CA ILE A 243 4.70 -26.07 -8.33
C ILE A 243 5.49 -24.96 -9.02
N SER A 244 6.76 -25.20 -9.37
CA SER A 244 7.61 -24.24 -10.10
C SER A 244 7.00 -23.79 -11.43
N GLN A 245 6.18 -24.65 -12.06
CA GLN A 245 5.57 -24.38 -13.35
C GLN A 245 4.15 -23.80 -13.24
N GLU A 246 3.60 -23.74 -12.03
CA GLU A 246 2.25 -23.22 -11.78
C GLU A 246 2.28 -21.68 -11.82
N VAL A 247 1.12 -21.10 -12.13
CA VAL A 247 0.91 -19.65 -12.17
C VAL A 247 1.12 -19.05 -10.78
N LEU A 248 1.83 -17.93 -10.67
CA LEU A 248 1.92 -17.19 -9.41
C LEU A 248 0.66 -16.36 -9.16
N ILE A 249 0.16 -15.71 -10.22
CA ILE A 249 -1.06 -14.89 -10.21
C ILE A 249 -1.96 -15.42 -11.32
N GLU A 250 -3.26 -15.59 -11.03
CA GLU A 250 -4.20 -16.19 -11.98
C GLU A 250 -4.49 -15.30 -13.21
N SER A 251 -4.17 -14.01 -13.15
CA SER A 251 -4.28 -13.09 -14.29
C SER A 251 -3.11 -13.22 -15.26
N THR A 252 -3.40 -13.08 -16.56
CA THR A 252 -2.40 -13.05 -17.63
C THR A 252 -1.64 -11.73 -17.62
N VAL A 253 -0.49 -11.71 -16.97
CA VAL A 253 0.27 -10.49 -16.70
C VAL A 253 1.73 -10.74 -17.10
N ALA A 254 2.31 -9.78 -17.82
CA ALA A 254 3.68 -9.91 -18.34
C ALA A 254 4.75 -9.63 -17.27
N SER A 255 4.38 -8.97 -16.18
CA SER A 255 5.25 -8.73 -15.04
C SER A 255 4.45 -8.56 -13.75
N VAL A 256 5.12 -8.71 -12.62
CA VAL A 256 4.61 -8.43 -11.28
C VAL A 256 5.67 -7.65 -10.49
N THR A 257 5.21 -6.73 -9.67
CA THR A 257 6.06 -5.97 -8.76
C THR A 257 6.11 -6.71 -7.41
N VAL A 258 7.30 -6.85 -6.84
CA VAL A 258 7.51 -7.55 -5.57
C VAL A 258 8.00 -6.57 -4.53
N GLU A 259 7.33 -6.58 -3.39
CA GLU A 259 7.63 -5.72 -2.26
C GLU A 259 7.84 -6.59 -1.02
N SER A 260 8.92 -6.34 -0.30
CA SER A 260 9.08 -6.95 1.01
C SER A 260 8.43 -6.06 2.05
N ALA A 261 7.46 -6.60 2.81
CA ALA A 261 6.75 -5.85 3.84
C ALA A 261 7.71 -5.30 4.89
N ASP A 262 8.70 -6.13 5.26
CA ASP A 262 9.68 -5.77 6.25
C ASP A 262 10.54 -4.61 5.74
N LEU A 263 10.95 -4.66 4.47
CA LEU A 263 11.76 -3.61 3.85
C LEU A 263 10.97 -2.33 3.60
N SER A 264 9.70 -2.43 3.21
CA SER A 264 8.81 -1.27 2.99
C SER A 264 8.47 -0.57 4.30
N ASN A 265 8.32 -1.34 5.39
CA ASN A 265 8.02 -0.80 6.71
C ASN A 265 9.28 -0.36 7.47
N TRP A 266 10.47 -0.79 7.04
CA TRP A 266 11.71 -0.51 7.75
C TRP A 266 12.03 0.99 7.87
N PRO A 267 11.87 1.85 6.84
CA PRO A 267 12.03 3.29 7.00
C PRO A 267 11.13 3.88 8.09
N SER A 268 9.86 3.47 8.12
CA SER A 268 8.90 3.91 9.13
C SER A 268 9.26 3.41 10.53
N GLY A 269 9.69 2.15 10.65
CA GLY A 269 10.16 1.58 11.92
C GLY A 269 11.44 2.23 12.42
N TRP A 270 12.41 2.49 11.52
CA TRP A 270 13.63 3.22 11.84
C TRP A 270 13.31 4.62 12.34
N TRP A 271 12.44 5.35 11.62
CA TRP A 271 12.01 6.70 11.99
C TRP A 271 11.34 6.73 13.36
N LEU A 272 10.44 5.78 13.64
CA LEU A 272 9.78 5.65 14.95
C LEU A 272 10.81 5.47 16.08
N CYS A 273 11.71 4.49 15.93
CA CYS A 273 12.72 4.20 16.94
C CYS A 273 13.69 5.36 17.21
N HIS A 274 13.86 6.30 16.27
CA HIS A 274 14.78 7.43 16.42
C HIS A 274 14.09 8.72 16.84
N MET A 275 12.81 8.90 16.52
CA MET A 275 12.04 10.10 16.90
C MET A 275 11.90 10.20 18.43
N GLU A 276 11.62 9.09 19.12
CA GLU A 276 11.49 9.04 20.58
C GLU A 276 12.74 9.52 21.33
N HIS A 277 13.88 9.61 20.65
CA HIS A 277 15.13 10.05 21.26
C HIS A 277 15.56 11.45 20.80
N ALA A 278 14.98 12.01 19.73
CA ALA A 278 15.38 13.31 19.19
C ALA A 278 15.01 14.50 20.11
N ASP A 279 14.03 14.32 21.00
CA ASP A 279 13.52 15.33 21.93
C ASP A 279 14.18 15.28 23.32
N ALA A 280 15.22 14.45 23.50
CA ALA A 280 16.08 14.54 24.67
C ALA A 280 16.95 15.80 24.55
N ASP A 281 16.35 16.97 24.76
CA ASP A 281 17.08 18.21 24.97
C ASP A 281 18.15 17.96 26.04
N ASP A 282 19.42 18.13 25.64
CA ASP A 282 20.66 17.94 26.41
C ASP A 282 20.77 18.83 27.69
N ASP A 283 19.68 19.41 28.17
CA ASP A 283 19.67 20.39 29.26
C ASP A 283 19.61 19.77 30.68
N ASP A 284 19.53 18.44 30.81
CA ASP A 284 19.49 17.77 32.12
C ASP A 284 20.90 17.46 32.68
N GLU A 285 21.72 18.51 32.88
CA GLU A 285 23.02 18.40 33.57
C GLU A 285 22.92 18.02 35.07
N ASN A 286 21.73 17.69 35.63
CA ASN A 286 21.58 17.60 37.09
C ASN A 286 20.62 16.54 37.65
N SER A 287 20.07 15.60 36.87
CA SER A 287 19.38 14.45 37.47
C SER A 287 20.40 13.40 37.90
N GLY A 288 20.90 13.50 39.14
CA GLY A 288 21.82 12.54 39.78
C GLY A 288 21.22 11.17 40.06
N ASP A 289 20.34 10.67 39.19
CA ASP A 289 19.70 9.37 39.29
C ASP A 289 20.50 8.36 38.48
N GLU A 290 21.50 7.77 39.11
CA GLU A 290 22.41 6.76 38.55
C GLU A 290 21.71 5.43 38.19
N ASN A 291 20.37 5.39 38.18
CA ASN A 291 19.57 4.18 38.00
C ASN A 291 18.68 4.19 36.74
N SER A 292 18.83 5.17 35.84
CA SER A 292 18.19 5.07 34.53
C SER A 292 18.91 4.01 33.69
N SER A 293 18.40 2.78 33.71
CA SER A 293 18.87 1.66 32.88
C SER A 293 18.68 1.87 31.37
N ASN A 294 18.23 3.05 30.95
CA ASN A 294 18.20 3.44 29.54
C ASN A 294 19.62 3.87 29.12
N GLY A 295 20.47 2.88 28.92
CA GLY A 295 21.77 3.09 28.28
C GLY A 295 21.59 3.80 26.92
N PRO A 296 22.61 4.52 26.44
CA PRO A 296 22.55 5.23 25.17
C PRO A 296 22.06 4.30 24.06
N CYS A 297 20.99 4.70 23.38
CA CYS A 297 20.40 3.91 22.31
C CYS A 297 21.50 3.63 21.27
N PRO A 298 21.88 2.36 21.02
CA PRO A 298 23.01 2.02 20.15
C PRO A 298 22.88 2.54 18.71
N ALA A 299 21.68 2.98 18.32
CA ALA A 299 21.30 3.24 16.93
C ALA A 299 21.68 4.64 16.40
N TYR A 300 22.13 5.57 17.25
CA TYR A 300 22.40 6.97 16.85
C TYR A 300 23.47 7.19 15.77
N SER A 301 24.22 6.16 15.38
CA SER A 301 25.24 6.26 14.33
C SER A 301 24.86 5.55 13.03
N GLU A 302 23.70 4.91 12.98
CA GLU A 302 23.24 4.20 11.80
C GLU A 302 22.47 5.18 10.90
N LEU A 303 22.96 5.35 9.67
CA LEU A 303 22.27 6.14 8.66
C LEU A 303 20.91 5.52 8.37
N PRO A 304 19.89 6.33 8.02
CA PRO A 304 18.64 5.79 7.54
C PRO A 304 18.94 4.87 6.35
N PRO A 305 18.36 3.67 6.29
CA PRO A 305 17.62 3.41 5.09
C PRO A 305 18.45 2.86 3.94
N ARG A 306 18.76 3.69 2.95
CA ARG A 306 18.59 3.35 1.53
C ARG A 306 17.20 2.76 1.26
N GLU A 307 16.42 3.53 0.50
CA GLU A 307 15.21 3.02 -0.13
C GLU A 307 15.58 1.78 -0.96
N TYR A 308 14.82 0.70 -0.79
CA TYR A 308 15.02 -0.52 -1.55
C TYR A 308 14.38 -0.35 -2.92
N ASP A 309 15.12 -0.76 -3.95
CA ASP A 309 14.58 -0.78 -5.30
C ASP A 309 13.46 -1.81 -5.37
N THR A 310 12.33 -1.41 -5.95
CA THR A 310 11.22 -2.32 -6.17
C THR A 310 11.62 -3.38 -7.19
N LEU A 311 11.49 -4.66 -6.84
CA LEU A 311 11.87 -5.74 -7.73
C LEU A 311 10.74 -6.02 -8.72
N VAL A 312 11.03 -5.95 -10.01
CA VAL A 312 10.09 -6.31 -11.08
C VAL A 312 10.42 -7.71 -11.58
N VAL A 313 9.48 -8.63 -11.43
CA VAL A 313 9.57 -10.00 -11.95
C VAL A 313 8.85 -10.04 -13.29
N GLU A 314 9.61 -10.25 -14.36
CA GLU A 314 9.05 -10.46 -15.69
C GLU A 314 8.68 -11.92 -15.90
N ALA A 315 7.55 -12.15 -16.57
CA ALA A 315 7.21 -13.48 -17.07
C ALA A 315 8.27 -13.89 -18.09
N SER A 316 8.72 -15.15 -18.04
CA SER A 316 9.74 -15.66 -18.95
C SER A 316 9.24 -15.73 -20.41
N ASP A 317 8.77 -16.89 -20.86
CA ASP A 317 8.24 -17.10 -22.21
C ASP A 317 6.71 -17.28 -22.22
N LYS A 318 6.07 -17.09 -21.06
CA LYS A 318 4.66 -17.38 -20.82
C LYS A 318 3.86 -16.07 -20.68
N PRO A 319 2.55 -16.07 -20.98
CA PRO A 319 1.71 -14.88 -20.79
C PRO A 319 1.33 -14.63 -19.31
N TYR A 320 2.09 -15.21 -18.38
CA TYR A 320 1.87 -15.16 -16.94
C TYR A 320 3.19 -15.42 -16.23
N VAL A 321 3.35 -14.82 -15.05
CA VAL A 321 4.49 -15.05 -14.16
C VAL A 321 4.33 -16.41 -13.47
N THR A 322 5.34 -17.26 -13.55
CA THR A 322 5.38 -18.52 -12.81
C THR A 322 6.03 -18.34 -11.45
N ILE A 323 5.78 -19.30 -10.56
CA ILE A 323 6.45 -19.38 -9.27
C ILE A 323 7.98 -19.46 -9.45
N HIS A 324 8.47 -20.13 -10.49
CA HIS A 324 9.90 -20.20 -10.77
C HIS A 324 10.47 -18.83 -11.16
N ASP A 325 9.81 -18.10 -12.07
CA ASP A 325 10.27 -16.77 -12.50
C ASP A 325 10.45 -15.86 -11.26
N TYR A 326 9.46 -15.84 -10.37
CA TYR A 326 9.51 -15.09 -9.12
C TYR A 326 10.67 -15.50 -8.22
N ILE A 327 10.80 -16.80 -7.94
CA ILE A 327 11.88 -17.30 -7.05
C ILE A 327 13.26 -16.95 -7.61
N THR A 328 13.46 -17.10 -8.92
CA THR A 328 14.77 -16.83 -9.53
C THR A 328 15.12 -15.35 -9.48
N THR A 329 14.15 -14.46 -9.71
CA THR A 329 14.40 -13.02 -9.66
C THR A 329 14.62 -12.55 -8.22
N VAL A 330 13.77 -12.98 -7.28
CA VAL A 330 13.88 -12.58 -5.86
C VAL A 330 15.14 -13.17 -5.22
N GLY A 331 15.58 -14.35 -5.67
CA GLY A 331 16.70 -15.07 -5.05
C GLY A 331 18.08 -14.56 -5.47
N GLU A 332 18.14 -13.73 -6.51
CA GLU A 332 19.37 -13.05 -6.91
C GLU A 332 19.66 -11.82 -6.03
N ASP A 333 18.64 -11.24 -5.39
CA ASP A 333 18.81 -10.15 -4.44
C ASP A 333 19.17 -10.69 -3.04
N GLU A 334 20.30 -10.24 -2.51
CA GLU A 334 20.84 -10.69 -1.24
C GLU A 334 19.91 -10.30 -0.08
N PRO A 335 19.39 -11.25 0.72
CA PRO A 335 18.46 -10.93 1.79
C PRO A 335 19.16 -10.22 2.96
N PRO A 336 18.46 -9.32 3.67
CA PRO A 336 19.04 -8.51 4.74
C PRO A 336 19.40 -9.31 6.01
N ASN A 337 18.81 -10.49 6.22
CA ASN A 337 19.12 -11.35 7.37
C ASN A 337 19.02 -12.84 6.99
N PRO A 338 20.10 -13.61 7.09
CA PRO A 338 20.08 -15.04 6.75
C PRO A 338 19.10 -15.82 7.62
N ASP A 339 18.87 -15.43 8.88
CA ASP A 339 18.07 -16.23 9.81
C ASP A 339 16.55 -16.14 9.59
N THR A 340 16.10 -15.26 8.71
CA THR A 340 14.68 -15.01 8.47
C THR A 340 14.09 -16.06 7.52
N LYS A 341 12.88 -16.54 7.86
CA LYS A 341 12.07 -17.37 6.97
C LYS A 341 10.95 -16.54 6.37
N LEU A 342 10.88 -16.52 5.04
CA LEU A 342 9.91 -15.76 4.29
C LEU A 342 8.78 -16.64 3.75
N MET A 343 7.57 -16.11 3.83
CA MET A 343 6.33 -16.65 3.30
C MET A 343 5.82 -15.71 2.21
N VAL A 344 5.36 -16.28 1.10
CA VAL A 344 4.75 -15.52 0.01
C VAL A 344 3.28 -15.24 0.35
N CYS A 345 2.92 -13.97 0.41
CA CYS A 345 1.62 -13.48 0.84
C CYS A 345 0.97 -12.61 -0.26
N PRO A 346 -0.37 -12.57 -0.35
CA PRO A 346 -1.07 -11.51 -1.06
C PRO A 346 -0.64 -10.13 -0.57
N GLY A 347 -0.18 -9.28 -1.48
CA GLY A 347 0.04 -7.85 -1.23
C GLY A 347 -1.16 -7.02 -1.69
N ALA A 348 -0.90 -5.73 -1.93
CA ALA A 348 -1.81 -4.85 -2.66
C ALA A 348 -2.12 -5.43 -4.06
N PRO A 349 -3.15 -4.94 -4.78
CA PRO A 349 -3.33 -5.27 -6.18
C PRO A 349 -2.00 -5.10 -6.95
N HIS A 350 -1.61 -6.08 -7.75
CA HIS A 350 -0.33 -6.12 -8.49
C HIS A 350 0.95 -6.35 -7.67
N SER A 351 0.85 -6.53 -6.36
CA SER A 351 2.00 -6.74 -5.47
C SER A 351 1.95 -8.14 -4.84
N VAL A 352 3.11 -8.78 -4.81
CA VAL A 352 3.36 -9.98 -4.01
C VAL A 352 4.21 -9.56 -2.84
N ARG A 353 3.74 -9.86 -1.63
CA ARG A 353 4.43 -9.52 -0.39
C ARG A 353 5.19 -10.71 0.13
N THR A 354 6.44 -10.52 0.55
CA THR A 354 7.12 -11.49 1.43
C THR A 354 6.97 -11.08 2.88
N ASP A 355 6.73 -12.04 3.75
CA ASP A 355 6.49 -11.82 5.17
C ASP A 355 7.20 -12.87 6.02
N THR A 356 7.43 -12.61 7.30
CA THR A 356 8.01 -13.59 8.23
C THR A 356 7.07 -14.78 8.45
N GLU A 357 7.63 -15.98 8.67
CA GLU A 357 6.84 -17.18 9.00
C GLU A 357 5.91 -16.93 10.20
N GLU A 358 6.37 -16.23 11.22
CA GLU A 358 5.61 -15.90 12.43
C GLU A 358 4.42 -14.98 12.16
N HIS A 359 4.62 -13.94 11.35
CA HIS A 359 3.56 -12.99 11.02
C HIS A 359 2.53 -13.62 10.07
N TRP A 360 2.97 -14.36 9.06
CA TRP A 360 2.08 -15.14 8.20
C TRP A 360 1.24 -16.15 8.97
N LYS A 361 1.84 -16.91 9.91
CA LYS A 361 1.10 -17.85 10.77
C LYS A 361 -0.02 -17.15 11.55
N ARG A 362 0.25 -15.93 12.04
CA ARG A 362 -0.73 -15.10 12.76
C ARG A 362 -1.86 -14.66 11.84
N GLU A 363 -1.54 -14.17 10.64
CA GLU A 363 -2.54 -13.77 9.65
C GLU A 363 -3.42 -14.94 9.19
N MET A 364 -2.82 -16.09 8.87
CA MET A 364 -3.56 -17.29 8.46
C MET A 364 -4.45 -17.83 9.57
N LYS A 365 -3.97 -17.83 10.81
CA LYS A 365 -4.80 -18.19 11.97
C LYS A 365 -5.99 -17.22 12.09
N ASN A 366 -5.77 -15.92 11.98
CA ASN A 366 -6.83 -14.92 12.00
C ASN A 366 -7.82 -15.08 10.84
N HIS A 367 -7.35 -15.46 9.66
CA HIS A 367 -8.19 -15.76 8.50
C HIS A 367 -9.06 -17.00 8.76
N TYR A 368 -8.47 -18.08 9.26
CA TYR A 368 -9.18 -19.31 9.60
C TYR A 368 -10.21 -19.09 10.72
N ASP A 369 -9.84 -18.35 11.77
CA ASP A 369 -10.74 -17.96 12.86
C ASP A 369 -11.91 -17.10 12.35
N ARG A 370 -11.68 -16.20 11.37
CA ARG A 370 -12.73 -15.40 10.71
C ARG A 370 -13.70 -16.27 9.92
N LEU A 371 -13.20 -17.20 9.11
CA LEU A 371 -14.04 -18.13 8.33
C LEU A 371 -14.90 -19.00 9.25
N ASN A 372 -14.32 -19.57 10.31
CA ASN A 372 -15.05 -20.40 11.27
C ASN A 372 -16.09 -19.60 12.08
N ARG A 373 -15.81 -18.33 12.40
CA ARG A 373 -16.79 -17.45 13.07
C ARG A 373 -17.97 -17.11 12.17
N ALA A 374 -17.74 -16.91 10.88
CA ALA A 374 -18.79 -16.60 9.90
C ALA A 374 -19.76 -17.79 9.69
N GLU A 375 -19.29 -19.02 9.92
CA GLU A 375 -20.12 -20.22 9.80
C GLU A 375 -20.96 -20.55 11.04
N THR A 376 -20.69 -19.93 12.21
CA THR A 376 -21.63 -20.05 13.33
C THR A 376 -22.83 -19.15 13.07
N PRO A 377 -24.05 -19.69 12.84
CA PRO A 377 -25.23 -18.88 12.72
C PRO A 377 -25.35 -18.07 14.00
N PHE A 378 -25.46 -16.75 13.88
CA PHE A 378 -25.86 -15.92 14.99
C PHE A 378 -27.23 -16.42 15.46
N ASP A 379 -27.25 -17.29 16.48
CA ASP A 379 -28.43 -17.65 17.23
C ASP A 379 -28.87 -16.41 18.01
N ASN A 380 -29.47 -15.46 17.29
CA ASN A 380 -30.19 -14.30 17.81
C ASN A 380 -31.48 -14.72 18.53
N ALA A 381 -31.56 -15.96 19.03
CA ALA A 381 -32.52 -16.39 20.02
C ALA A 381 -32.18 -15.74 21.37
N ARG A 382 -32.29 -14.40 21.42
CA ARG A 382 -32.38 -13.64 22.66
C ARG A 382 -33.47 -14.31 23.51
N PRO A 383 -33.17 -14.84 24.70
CA PRO A 383 -34.17 -15.48 25.53
C PRO A 383 -35.24 -14.44 25.87
N LYS A 384 -36.39 -14.49 25.21
CA LYS A 384 -37.54 -13.64 25.55
C LYS A 384 -38.05 -14.09 26.91
N GLY A 385 -37.63 -13.39 27.95
CA GLY A 385 -38.35 -13.34 29.22
C GLY A 385 -37.70 -14.06 30.39
N GLN A 386 -36.64 -13.47 30.96
CA GLN A 386 -36.48 -13.52 32.41
C GLN A 386 -37.00 -12.22 33.00
N LYS A 387 -38.26 -12.25 33.46
CA LYS A 387 -38.80 -11.22 34.35
C LYS A 387 -37.93 -11.20 35.62
N ARG A 388 -37.08 -10.19 35.76
CA ARG A 388 -36.44 -9.88 37.04
C ARG A 388 -37.52 -9.55 38.06
N LYS A 389 -37.73 -10.46 39.01
CA LYS A 389 -38.51 -10.23 40.21
C LYS A 389 -37.70 -9.24 41.05
N ARG A 390 -38.20 -8.01 41.22
CA ARG A 390 -37.68 -7.12 42.25
C ARG A 390 -38.22 -7.65 43.56
N ASP A 391 -37.32 -8.21 44.37
CA ASP A 391 -37.58 -8.39 45.78
C ASP A 391 -37.36 -7.01 46.43
N ASN A 392 -38.44 -6.44 46.95
CA ASN A 392 -38.39 -5.31 47.88
C ASN A 392 -38.23 -5.91 49.28
N ASP A 393 -37.15 -5.52 49.96
CA ASP A 393 -37.09 -5.40 51.42
C ASP A 393 -36.30 -4.13 51.78
#